data_AF-A0A3M0XRY8-F1
#
_entry.id   AF-A0A3M0XRY8-F1
#
_cell.length_a   1.000
_cell.length_b   1.000
_cell.length_c   1.000
_cell.angle_alpha   90.00
_cell.angle_beta   90.00
_cell.angle_gamma   90.00
#
_symmetry.space_group_name_H-M   'P 1'
#
loop_
_entity.id
_entity.type
_entity.pdbx_description
1 polymer ?
#
loop_
_entity_poly.entity_id
_entity_poly.type
_entity_poly.pdbx_seq_one_letter_code
_entity_poly.pdbx_strand_id
1 'polypeptide(L)'
;MTVQSLPTGAVTYALGTLAYLVLLPGLLRRGERLDAILFIAAVGTSAAWTAATALHYAGWWDGARVVAGLEVARLVGWQVLLAAVIWVRGGPRPRLLARRHVVAALGGIAAAGLAVALLPWAVDPLGVVVPRAVVGLVLAVAGLVLTETLFRNTTPDQRWQIKFLCLAVGLICAYDMFFYAEAMLFG
;
A
#
# COMPACT_ATOMS: atom_id res chain seq x y z
N MET A 1 -7.31 27.80 -29.51
CA MET A 1 -7.34 26.47 -28.88
C MET A 1 -6.24 26.42 -27.83
N THR A 2 -6.57 26.71 -26.58
CA THR A 2 -5.63 26.58 -25.46
C THR A 2 -5.41 25.09 -25.23
N VAL A 3 -4.17 24.62 -25.42
CA VAL A 3 -3.78 23.26 -25.03
C VAL A 3 -3.98 23.19 -23.52
N GLN A 4 -5.03 22.49 -23.07
CA GLN A 4 -5.29 22.26 -21.67
C GLN A 4 -4.17 21.33 -21.18
N SER A 5 -3.11 21.90 -20.61
CA SER A 5 -2.00 21.12 -20.09
C SER A 5 -2.54 20.20 -19.00
N LEU A 6 -2.36 18.89 -19.18
CA LEU A 6 -2.71 17.91 -18.16
C LEU A 6 -2.01 18.30 -16.84
N PRO A 7 -2.72 18.26 -15.70
CA PRO A 7 -2.09 18.52 -14.42
C PRO A 7 -0.95 17.54 -14.20
N THR A 8 0.16 18.02 -13.65
CA THR A 8 1.38 17.24 -13.41
C THR A 8 1.11 15.96 -12.62
N GLY A 9 0.17 16.01 -11.67
CA GLY A 9 -0.32 14.84 -10.95
C GLY A 9 -0.85 13.73 -11.88
N ALA A 10 -1.71 14.07 -12.84
CA ALA A 10 -2.30 13.08 -13.76
C ALA A 10 -1.22 12.35 -14.58
N VAL A 11 -0.20 13.06 -15.05
CA VAL A 11 0.91 12.49 -15.82
C VAL A 11 1.73 11.50 -14.97
N THR A 12 2.11 11.90 -13.76
CA THR A 12 2.90 11.05 -12.85
C THR A 12 2.15 9.77 -12.48
N TYR A 13 0.86 9.88 -12.16
CA TYR A 13 0.04 8.72 -11.83
C TYR A 13 -0.21 7.80 -13.04
N ALA A 14 -0.38 8.36 -14.24
CA ALA A 14 -0.51 7.56 -15.47
C ALA A 14 0.77 6.77 -15.78
N LEU A 15 1.96 7.37 -15.60
CA LEU A 15 3.23 6.65 -15.70
C LEU A 15 3.33 5.52 -14.66
N GLY A 16 2.87 5.78 -13.43
CA GLY A 16 2.76 4.76 -12.38
C GLY A 16 1.88 3.58 -12.80
N THR A 17 0.73 3.85 -13.42
CA THR A 17 -0.15 2.81 -13.95
C THR A 17 0.55 1.95 -15.00
N LEU A 18 1.23 2.57 -15.97
CA LEU A 18 1.97 1.85 -16.99
C LEU A 18 3.06 0.95 -16.38
N ALA A 19 3.81 1.45 -15.40
CA ALA A 19 4.84 0.68 -14.71
C ALA A 19 4.26 -0.60 -14.06
N TYR A 20 3.12 -0.50 -13.35
CA TYR A 20 2.48 -1.68 -12.76
C TYR A 20 1.86 -2.62 -13.80
N LEU A 21 1.29 -2.09 -14.89
CA LEU A 21 0.73 -2.89 -15.98
C LEU A 21 1.80 -3.73 -16.70
N VAL A 22 3.01 -3.20 -16.87
CA VAL A 22 4.13 -3.94 -17.48
C VAL A 22 4.55 -5.14 -16.60
N LEU A 23 4.41 -5.04 -15.28
CA LEU A 23 4.79 -6.10 -14.35
C LEU A 23 3.75 -7.24 -14.31
N LEU A 24 2.46 -6.93 -14.41
CA LEU A 24 1.37 -7.90 -14.25
C LEU A 24 1.48 -9.17 -15.12
N PRO A 25 1.77 -9.10 -16.44
CA PRO A 25 1.88 -10.29 -17.28
C PRO A 25 2.97 -11.27 -16.84
N GLY A 26 4.09 -10.76 -16.32
CA GLY A 26 5.17 -11.58 -15.79
C GLY A 26 4.76 -12.30 -14.49
N LEU A 27 3.98 -11.63 -13.65
CA LEU A 27 3.47 -12.22 -12.40
C LEU A 27 2.40 -13.28 -12.65
N LEU A 28 1.46 -13.05 -13.58
CA LEU A 28 0.36 -13.99 -13.85
C LEU A 28 0.84 -15.38 -14.30
N ARG A 29 2.08 -15.48 -14.80
CA ARG A 29 2.71 -16.74 -15.22
C ARG A 29 3.31 -17.56 -14.06
N ARG A 30 3.37 -17.03 -12.83
CA ARG A 30 4.01 -17.69 -11.67
C ARG A 30 3.17 -18.79 -11.00
N GLY A 31 1.90 -18.97 -11.40
CA GLY A 31 1.02 -20.03 -10.90
C GLY A 31 0.24 -19.66 -9.63
N GLU A 32 -0.45 -20.64 -9.04
CA GLU A 32 -1.48 -20.45 -7.99
C GLU A 32 -0.96 -20.45 -6.54
N ARG A 33 0.34 -20.26 -6.34
CA ARG A 33 0.88 -20.20 -4.98
C ARG A 33 0.33 -18.96 -4.26
N LEU A 34 -0.01 -19.10 -2.98
CA LEU A 34 -0.63 -18.02 -2.19
C LEU A 34 0.22 -16.73 -2.20
N ASP A 35 1.54 -16.84 -2.11
CA ASP A 35 2.46 -15.70 -2.21
C ASP A 35 2.43 -15.02 -3.58
N ALA A 36 2.30 -15.80 -4.67
CA ALA A 36 2.14 -15.26 -6.02
C ALA A 36 0.79 -14.54 -6.18
N ILE A 37 -0.31 -15.12 -5.69
CA ILE A 37 -1.65 -14.51 -5.74
C ILE A 37 -1.68 -13.20 -4.95
N LEU A 38 -1.12 -13.19 -3.73
CA LEU A 38 -1.05 -11.98 -2.91
C LEU A 38 -0.17 -10.90 -3.55
N PHE A 39 0.91 -11.29 -4.23
CA PHE A 39 1.76 -10.35 -4.94
C PHE A 39 1.04 -9.75 -6.17
N ILE A 40 0.32 -10.58 -6.93
CA ILE A 40 -0.55 -10.11 -8.03
C ILE A 40 -1.62 -9.16 -7.49
N ALA A 41 -2.25 -9.49 -6.36
CA ALA A 41 -3.27 -8.65 -5.75
C ALA A 41 -2.70 -7.28 -5.32
N ALA A 42 -1.53 -7.25 -4.66
CA ALA A 42 -0.89 -6.00 -4.22
C ALA A 42 -0.45 -5.11 -5.40
N VAL A 43 0.09 -5.73 -6.46
CA VAL A 43 0.43 -5.03 -7.70
C VAL A 43 -0.83 -4.52 -8.41
N GLY A 44 -1.87 -5.36 -8.49
CA GLY A 44 -3.15 -5.02 -9.12
C GLY A 44 -3.88 -3.88 -8.41
N THR A 45 -3.93 -3.88 -7.07
CA THR A 45 -4.51 -2.78 -6.31
C THR A 45 -3.70 -1.50 -6.44
N SER A 46 -2.37 -1.59 -6.53
CA SER A 46 -1.51 -0.42 -6.80
C SER A 46 -1.71 0.14 -8.21
N ALA A 47 -1.88 -0.73 -9.22
CA ALA A 47 -2.23 -0.33 -10.58
C ALA A 47 -3.60 0.36 -10.63
N ALA A 48 -4.60 -0.23 -9.98
CA ALA A 48 -5.94 0.34 -9.90
C ALA A 48 -5.94 1.70 -9.19
N TRP A 49 -5.20 1.84 -8.08
CA TRP A 49 -5.05 3.10 -7.36
C TRP A 49 -4.43 4.17 -8.25
N THR A 50 -3.27 3.90 -8.87
CA THR A 50 -2.62 4.89 -9.74
C THR A 50 -3.51 5.30 -10.93
N ALA A 51 -4.24 4.36 -11.53
CA ALA A 51 -5.17 4.66 -12.63
C ALA A 51 -6.33 5.54 -12.16
N ALA A 52 -6.95 5.17 -11.03
CA ALA A 52 -8.03 5.92 -10.40
C ALA A 52 -7.58 7.35 -10.06
N THR A 53 -6.40 7.51 -9.47
CA THR A 53 -5.84 8.81 -9.10
C THR A 53 -5.51 9.65 -10.34
N ALA A 54 -4.98 9.05 -11.42
CA ALA A 54 -4.73 9.76 -12.67
C ALA A 54 -6.02 10.31 -13.29
N LEU A 55 -7.09 9.50 -13.34
CA LEU A 55 -8.40 9.92 -13.84
C LEU A 55 -9.02 11.02 -12.97
N HIS A 56 -8.84 10.94 -11.65
CA HIS A 56 -9.32 11.96 -10.72
C HIS A 56 -8.60 13.30 -10.92
N TYR A 57 -7.26 13.30 -10.98
CA TYR A 57 -6.50 14.53 -11.24
C TYR A 57 -6.76 15.11 -12.63
N ALA A 58 -7.02 14.28 -13.64
CA ALA A 58 -7.40 14.75 -14.98
C ALA A 58 -8.79 15.41 -15.03
N GLY A 59 -9.59 15.32 -13.95
CA GLY A 59 -10.96 15.81 -13.90
C GLY A 59 -11.95 14.97 -14.71
N TRP A 60 -11.55 13.77 -15.15
CA TRP A 60 -12.39 12.89 -15.97
C TRP A 60 -13.35 12.05 -15.12
N TRP A 61 -13.09 11.94 -13.81
CA TRP A 61 -13.89 11.15 -12.89
C TRP A 61 -13.81 11.64 -11.45
N ASP A 62 -14.95 11.91 -10.83
CA ASP A 62 -15.05 12.36 -9.44
C ASP A 62 -15.15 11.16 -8.46
N GLY A 63 -14.08 10.36 -8.45
CA GLY A 63 -13.98 9.09 -7.73
C GLY A 63 -13.24 9.15 -6.40
N ALA A 64 -13.25 10.28 -5.68
CA ALA A 64 -12.39 10.51 -4.52
C ALA A 64 -12.45 9.40 -3.45
N ARG A 65 -13.65 8.86 -3.16
CA ARG A 65 -13.84 7.73 -2.22
C ARG A 65 -13.20 6.44 -2.71
N VAL A 66 -13.26 6.18 -4.02
CA VAL A 66 -12.66 4.99 -4.62
C VAL A 66 -11.14 5.12 -4.63
N VAL A 67 -10.62 6.32 -4.92
CA VAL A 67 -9.18 6.61 -4.80
C VAL A 67 -8.70 6.35 -3.37
N ALA A 68 -9.37 6.90 -2.36
CA ALA A 68 -9.00 6.69 -0.96
C ALA A 68 -9.12 5.22 -0.52
N GLY A 69 -10.19 4.52 -0.94
CA GLY A 69 -10.34 3.09 -0.67
C GLY A 69 -9.24 2.23 -1.30
N LEU A 70 -8.86 2.53 -2.55
CA LEU A 70 -7.76 1.86 -3.25
C LEU A 70 -6.40 2.18 -2.63
N GLU A 71 -6.22 3.38 -2.08
CA GLU A 71 -5.01 3.78 -1.35
C GLU A 71 -4.82 2.91 -0.10
N VAL A 72 -5.86 2.77 0.72
CA VAL A 72 -5.84 1.87 1.87
C VAL A 72 -5.63 0.42 1.43
N ALA A 73 -6.33 -0.01 0.36
CA ALA A 73 -6.22 -1.37 -0.15
C ALA A 73 -4.80 -1.70 -0.65
N ARG A 74 -4.09 -0.76 -1.30
CA ARG A 74 -2.70 -0.98 -1.72
C ARG A 74 -1.78 -1.12 -0.52
N LEU A 75 -1.91 -0.24 0.48
CA LEU A 75 -1.09 -0.25 1.70
C LEU A 75 -1.26 -1.57 2.46
N VAL A 76 -2.50 -2.02 2.61
CA VAL A 76 -2.82 -3.28 3.29
C VAL A 76 -2.38 -4.48 2.45
N GLY A 77 -2.54 -4.43 1.13
CA GLY A 77 -2.12 -5.50 0.20
C GLY A 77 -0.62 -5.81 0.31
N TRP A 78 0.23 -4.79 0.34
CA TRP A 78 1.67 -4.96 0.55
C TRP A 78 2.00 -5.56 1.92
N GLN A 79 1.30 -5.15 2.97
CA GLN A 79 1.50 -5.68 4.33
C GLN A 79 1.06 -7.15 4.44
N VAL A 80 -0.09 -7.52 3.85
CA VAL A 80 -0.57 -8.90 3.79
C VAL A 80 0.41 -9.80 3.04
N LEU A 81 0.96 -9.32 1.92
CA LEU A 81 2.02 -10.03 1.19
C LEU A 81 3.24 -10.28 2.08
N LEU A 82 3.79 -9.24 2.72
CA LEU A 82 4.96 -9.37 3.59
C LEU A 82 4.67 -10.34 4.74
N ALA A 83 3.51 -10.21 5.39
CA ALA A 83 3.11 -11.09 6.47
C ALA A 83 2.99 -12.55 6.02
N ALA A 84 2.40 -12.81 4.85
CA ALA A 84 2.30 -14.14 4.27
C ALA A 84 3.69 -14.75 4.01
N VAL A 85 4.62 -13.97 3.44
CA VAL A 85 6.00 -14.42 3.20
C VAL A 85 6.72 -14.74 4.52
N ILE A 86 6.55 -13.90 5.55
CA ILE A 86 7.10 -14.14 6.90
C ILE A 86 6.55 -15.46 7.47
N TRP A 87 5.24 -15.71 7.35
CA TRP A 87 4.62 -16.90 7.94
C TRP A 87 4.97 -18.19 7.23
N VAL A 88 5.05 -18.18 5.90
CA VAL A 88 5.48 -19.35 5.12
C VAL A 88 6.92 -19.75 5.48
N ARG A 89 7.76 -18.77 5.86
CA ARG A 89 9.17 -19.00 6.23
C ARG A 89 9.40 -19.18 7.73
N GLY A 90 8.41 -18.96 8.59
CA GLY A 90 8.54 -19.04 10.05
C GLY A 90 8.25 -20.43 10.62
N GLY A 91 9.21 -21.05 11.31
CA GLY A 91 9.09 -22.37 11.97
C GLY A 91 8.08 -22.46 13.15
N PRO A 92 7.88 -23.66 13.76
CA PRO A 92 6.62 -24.03 14.41
C PRO A 92 6.42 -23.53 15.86
N ARG A 93 5.20 -23.00 16.10
CA ARG A 93 4.32 -23.04 17.30
C ARG A 93 4.32 -21.94 18.39
N PRO A 94 5.40 -21.43 19.02
CA PRO A 94 5.27 -20.32 19.97
C PRO A 94 4.95 -18.98 19.29
N ARG A 95 5.07 -18.91 17.96
CA ARG A 95 4.81 -17.73 17.13
C ARG A 95 3.33 -17.55 16.72
N LEU A 96 2.44 -18.51 17.00
CA LEU A 96 1.06 -18.46 16.52
C LEU A 96 0.21 -17.40 17.24
N LEU A 97 0.40 -17.24 18.56
CA LEU A 97 -0.27 -16.18 19.33
C LEU A 97 0.22 -14.80 18.89
N ALA A 98 1.54 -14.61 18.80
CA ALA A 98 2.13 -13.39 18.24
C ALA A 98 1.61 -13.10 16.82
N ARG A 99 1.47 -14.13 15.96
CA ARG A 99 0.88 -14.01 14.62
C ARG A 99 -0.58 -13.53 14.68
N ARG A 100 -1.41 -14.07 15.58
CA ARG A 100 -2.81 -13.62 15.74
C ARG A 100 -2.89 -12.15 16.14
N HIS A 101 -2.03 -11.69 17.06
CA HIS A 101 -1.99 -10.29 17.47
C HIS A 101 -1.55 -9.37 16.33
N VAL A 102 -0.54 -9.76 15.53
CA VAL A 102 -0.12 -9.00 14.35
C VAL A 102 -1.24 -8.93 13.30
N VAL A 103 -1.92 -10.05 13.02
CA VAL A 103 -3.06 -10.07 12.08
C VAL A 103 -4.21 -9.19 12.59
N ALA A 104 -4.54 -9.28 13.87
CA ALA A 104 -5.59 -8.47 14.46
C ALA A 104 -5.23 -6.97 14.44
N ALA A 105 -3.96 -6.62 14.71
CA ALA A 105 -3.49 -5.25 14.63
C ALA A 105 -3.54 -4.71 13.19
N LEU A 106 -3.02 -5.45 12.20
CA LEU A 106 -3.07 -5.06 10.80
C LEU A 106 -4.53 -4.94 10.31
N GLY A 107 -5.39 -5.88 10.69
CA GLY A 107 -6.82 -5.85 10.37
C GLY A 107 -7.54 -4.67 11.00
N GLY A 108 -7.23 -4.35 12.26
CA GLY A 108 -7.78 -3.18 12.96
C GLY A 108 -7.36 -1.86 12.33
N ILE A 109 -6.06 -1.72 11.99
CA ILE A 109 -5.54 -0.53 11.32
C ILE A 109 -6.13 -0.39 9.91
N ALA A 110 -6.25 -1.49 9.17
CA ALA A 110 -6.90 -1.52 7.85
C ALA A 110 -8.37 -1.09 7.93
N ALA A 111 -9.12 -1.63 8.90
CA ALA A 111 -10.52 -1.29 9.12
C ALA A 111 -10.68 0.19 9.52
N ALA A 112 -9.80 0.71 10.39
CA ALA A 112 -9.78 2.12 10.74
C ALA A 112 -9.46 3.00 9.52
N GLY A 113 -8.49 2.60 8.69
CA GLY A 113 -8.15 3.31 7.46
C GLY A 113 -9.30 3.36 6.47
N LEU A 114 -10.01 2.24 6.29
CA LEU A 114 -11.20 2.18 5.43
C LEU A 114 -12.34 3.02 6.01
N ALA A 115 -12.58 2.94 7.32
CA ALA A 115 -13.61 3.76 7.97
C ALA A 115 -13.34 5.26 7.78
N VAL A 116 -12.09 5.70 7.95
CA VAL A 116 -11.68 7.09 7.73
C VAL A 116 -11.78 7.48 6.24
N ALA A 117 -11.39 6.60 5.32
CA ALA A 117 -11.49 6.84 3.88
C ALA A 117 -12.95 7.01 3.39
N LEU A 118 -13.90 6.43 4.10
CA LEU A 118 -15.33 6.50 3.79
C LEU A 118 -16.05 7.66 4.48
N LEU A 119 -15.40 8.39 5.39
CA LEU A 119 -16.00 9.57 6.01
C LEU A 119 -16.33 10.65 4.96
N PRO A 120 -17.46 11.38 5.10
CA PRO A 120 -17.80 12.46 4.19
C PRO A 120 -16.70 13.53 4.18
N TRP A 121 -16.23 13.85 2.98
CA TRP A 121 -15.19 14.87 2.72
C TRP A 121 -15.68 16.30 3.01
N ALA A 122 -16.97 16.45 3.33
CA ALA A 122 -17.69 17.72 3.41
C ALA A 122 -17.70 18.36 4.81
N VAL A 123 -17.05 17.77 5.81
CA VAL A 123 -16.99 18.34 7.16
C VAL A 123 -15.56 18.72 7.52
N ASP A 124 -15.16 19.90 7.05
CA ASP A 124 -14.05 20.68 7.60
C ASP A 124 -14.44 21.69 8.73
N PRO A 125 -15.30 21.31 9.71
CA PRO A 125 -15.28 21.97 11.03
C PRO A 125 -14.51 21.20 12.11
N LEU A 126 -14.05 19.97 11.83
CA LEU A 126 -13.55 19.02 12.83
C LEU A 126 -12.12 18.47 12.58
N GLY A 127 -11.42 18.90 11.52
CA GLY A 127 -10.02 18.51 11.28
C GLY A 127 -9.82 17.06 10.81
N VAL A 128 -10.63 16.58 9.87
CA VAL A 128 -10.62 15.18 9.36
C VAL A 128 -9.35 14.82 8.57
N VAL A 129 -8.57 15.81 8.12
CA VAL A 129 -7.27 15.60 7.46
C VAL A 129 -6.27 14.91 8.39
N VAL A 130 -6.24 15.30 9.67
CA VAL A 130 -5.29 14.78 10.66
C VAL A 130 -5.54 13.28 10.99
N PRO A 131 -6.78 12.81 11.29
CA PRO A 131 -7.05 11.39 11.46
C PRO A 131 -6.64 10.52 10.27
N ARG A 132 -6.84 11.00 9.04
CA ARG A 132 -6.45 10.26 7.83
C ARG A 132 -4.94 10.18 7.69
N ALA A 133 -4.24 11.30 7.89
CA ALA A 133 -2.78 11.34 7.88
C ALA A 133 -2.19 10.44 8.97
N VAL A 134 -2.75 10.45 10.18
CA VAL A 134 -2.32 9.57 11.28
C VAL A 134 -2.49 8.10 10.93
N VAL A 135 -3.65 7.68 10.40
CA VAL A 135 -3.86 6.26 10.04
C VAL A 135 -2.96 5.84 8.89
N GLY A 136 -2.81 6.70 7.87
CA GLY A 136 -1.87 6.47 6.76
C GLY A 136 -0.42 6.32 7.25
N LEU A 137 0.00 7.19 8.17
CA LEU A 137 1.32 7.15 8.78
C LEU A 137 1.54 5.84 9.57
N VAL A 138 0.55 5.42 10.36
CA VAL A 138 0.60 4.14 11.09
C VAL A 138 0.71 2.96 10.14
N LEU A 139 -0.04 2.96 9.02
CA LEU A 139 0.06 1.91 7.98
C LEU A 139 1.43 1.89 7.31
N ALA A 140 2.00 3.06 7.00
CA ALA A 140 3.32 3.18 6.40
C ALA A 140 4.42 2.66 7.34
N VAL A 141 4.38 3.05 8.62
CA VAL A 141 5.31 2.56 9.65
C VAL A 141 5.16 1.05 9.87
N ALA A 142 3.93 0.53 9.92
CA ALA A 142 3.68 -0.90 10.03
C ALA A 142 4.29 -1.69 8.86
N GLY A 143 4.19 -1.16 7.63
CA GLY A 143 4.86 -1.72 6.45
C GLY A 143 6.39 -1.74 6.57
N LEU A 144 7.00 -0.67 7.10
CA LEU A 144 8.45 -0.62 7.36
C LEU A 144 8.88 -1.67 8.40
N VAL A 145 8.14 -1.78 9.51
CA VAL A 145 8.42 -2.76 10.57
C VAL A 145 8.30 -4.20 10.04
N LEU A 146 7.29 -4.49 9.21
CA LEU A 146 7.16 -5.80 8.56
C LEU A 146 8.32 -6.08 7.60
N THR A 147 8.76 -5.05 6.86
CA THR A 147 9.90 -5.16 5.94
C THR A 147 11.19 -5.50 6.69
N GLU A 148 11.46 -4.80 7.80
CA GLU A 148 12.60 -5.09 8.67
C GLU A 148 12.50 -6.50 9.28
N THR A 149 11.31 -6.86 9.76
CA THR A 149 11.05 -8.18 10.35
C THR A 149 11.29 -9.29 9.33
N LEU A 150 10.87 -9.10 8.08
CA LEU A 150 11.11 -10.05 7.00
C LEU A 150 12.60 -10.19 6.69
N PHE A 151 13.31 -9.07 6.58
CA PHE A 151 14.74 -9.07 6.28
C PHE A 151 15.55 -9.74 7.40
N ARG A 152 15.27 -9.41 8.67
CA ARG A 152 15.94 -10.00 9.83
C ARG A 152 15.67 -11.49 10.00
N ASN A 153 14.46 -11.95 9.65
CA ASN A 153 14.08 -13.36 9.76
C ASN A 153 14.55 -14.22 8.58
N THR A 154 15.16 -13.63 7.54
CA THR A 154 15.62 -14.39 6.36
C THR A 154 17.05 -14.91 6.54
N THR A 155 17.24 -16.21 6.30
CA THR A 155 18.56 -16.87 6.33
C THR A 155 19.50 -16.32 5.26
N PRO A 156 20.84 -16.29 5.49
CA PRO A 156 21.80 -15.71 4.57
C PRO A 156 21.65 -16.16 3.11
N ASP A 157 21.40 -17.46 2.88
CA ASP A 157 21.25 -18.04 1.54
C ASP A 157 20.06 -17.49 0.76
N GLN A 158 19.00 -17.07 1.46
CA GLN A 158 17.78 -16.54 0.86
C GLN A 158 17.76 -15.00 0.79
N ARG A 159 18.72 -14.31 1.41
CA ARG A 159 18.75 -12.83 1.47
C ARG A 159 18.86 -12.17 0.10
N TRP A 160 19.56 -12.79 -0.83
CA TRP A 160 19.74 -12.27 -2.19
C TRP A 160 18.44 -12.17 -2.97
N GLN A 161 17.50 -13.10 -2.75
CA GLN A 161 16.21 -13.09 -3.43
C GLN A 161 15.25 -12.10 -2.78
N ILE A 162 15.25 -11.97 -1.45
CA ILE A 162 14.26 -11.16 -0.74
C ILE A 162 14.62 -9.68 -0.64
N LYS A 163 15.91 -9.34 -0.69
CA LYS A 163 16.37 -7.95 -0.53
C LYS A 163 15.71 -7.01 -1.53
N PHE A 164 15.43 -7.45 -2.75
CA PHE A 164 14.77 -6.61 -3.76
C PHE A 164 13.31 -6.34 -3.42
N LEU A 165 12.59 -7.35 -2.88
CA LEU A 165 11.24 -7.15 -2.38
C LEU A 165 11.23 -6.21 -1.17
N CYS A 166 12.13 -6.42 -0.22
CA CYS A 166 12.26 -5.54 0.95
C CYS A 166 12.63 -4.11 0.56
N LEU A 167 13.53 -3.92 -0.41
CA LEU A 167 13.89 -2.59 -0.89
C LEU A 167 12.72 -1.91 -1.60
N ALA A 168 12.01 -2.63 -2.48
CA ALA A 168 10.87 -2.06 -3.19
C ALA A 168 9.74 -1.66 -2.23
N VAL A 169 9.30 -2.58 -1.36
CA VAL A 169 8.21 -2.29 -0.42
C VAL A 169 8.65 -1.30 0.65
N GLY A 170 9.88 -1.41 1.16
CA GLY A 170 10.44 -0.47 2.11
C GLY A 170 10.51 0.96 1.57
N LEU A 171 10.87 1.14 0.29
CA LEU A 171 10.89 2.45 -0.35
C LEU A 171 9.48 3.02 -0.53
N ILE A 172 8.51 2.18 -0.93
CA ILE A 172 7.10 2.59 -1.03
C ILE A 172 6.58 3.05 0.35
N CYS A 173 6.82 2.26 1.40
CA CYS A 173 6.40 2.62 2.75
C CYS A 173 7.12 3.85 3.30
N ALA A 174 8.39 4.04 3.00
CA ALA A 174 9.13 5.25 3.38
C ALA A 174 8.54 6.49 2.69
N TYR A 175 8.26 6.42 1.40
CA TYR A 175 7.58 7.48 0.66
C TYR A 175 6.21 7.81 1.28
N ASP A 176 5.39 6.79 1.56
CA ASP A 176 4.08 6.97 2.17
C ASP A 176 4.17 7.60 3.57
N MET A 177 5.18 7.21 4.37
CA MET A 177 5.45 7.81 5.68
C MET A 177 5.75 9.31 5.55
N PHE A 178 6.61 9.71 4.60
CA PHE A 178 6.91 11.13 4.36
C PHE A 178 5.66 11.89 3.90
N PHE A 179 4.90 11.34 2.97
CA PHE A 179 3.68 11.95 2.45
C PHE A 179 2.64 12.18 3.55
N TYR A 180 2.37 11.18 4.39
CA TYR A 180 1.42 11.33 5.50
C TYR A 180 1.94 12.20 6.63
N ALA A 181 3.25 12.22 6.88
CA ALA A 181 3.85 13.13 7.86
C ALA A 181 3.70 14.60 7.42
N GLU A 182 3.92 14.89 6.14
CA GLU A 182 3.71 16.23 5.57
C GLU A 182 2.23 16.64 5.69
N ALA A 183 1.31 15.74 5.32
CA ALA A 183 -0.12 15.98 5.45
C ALA A 183 -0.57 16.19 6.91
N MET A 184 0.14 15.64 7.89
CA MET A 184 -0.14 15.87 9.31
C MET A 184 0.41 17.21 9.83
N LEU A 185 1.55 17.65 9.29
CA LEU A 185 2.22 18.88 9.74
C LEU A 185 1.63 20.14 9.12
N PHE A 186 1.15 20.04 7.87
CA PHE A 186 0.70 21.19 7.07
C PHE A 186 -0.74 21.10 6.58
N GLY A 187 -1.43 19.99 6.84
CA GLY A 187 -2.82 19.75 6.41
C GLY A 187 -3.88 20.19 7.40
#